data_AF-A0A958J8W1-F1
#
_entry.id   AF-A0A958J8W1-F1
#
_cell.length_a   1.000
_cell.length_b   1.000
_cell.length_c   1.000
_cell.angle_alpha   90.00
_cell.angle_beta   90.00
_cell.angle_gamma   90.00
#
_symmetry.space_group_name_H-M   'P 1'
#
loop_
_entity.id
_entity.type
_entity.pdbx_description
1 polymer ?
#
loop_
_entity_poly.entity_id
_entity_poly.type
_entity_poly.pdbx_seq_one_letter_code
_entity_poly.pdbx_strand_id
1 'polypeptide(L)' 'PFFGLYIGLVSTYFGYHIQGGAEGMGKAATQTVMFASVGVLMLDFLLTVLIVTFY' A
#
# COMPACT_ATOMS: atom_id res chain seq x y z
N PRO A 1 10.55 3.72 -8.69
CA PRO A 1 10.36 2.24 -8.77
C PRO A 1 9.93 1.60 -7.43
N PHE A 2 10.57 1.96 -6.30
CA PHE A 2 10.28 1.38 -4.98
C PHE A 2 8.81 1.52 -4.55
N PHE A 3 8.25 2.74 -4.59
CA PHE A 3 6.85 2.97 -4.23
C PHE A 3 5.86 2.25 -5.17
N GLY A 4 6.17 2.17 -6.46
CA GLY A 4 5.33 1.46 -7.44
C GLY A 4 5.25 -0.05 -7.18
N LEU A 5 6.38 -0.67 -6.81
CA LEU A 5 6.43 -2.07 -6.41
C LEU A 5 5.61 -2.32 -5.14
N TYR A 6 5.72 -1.43 -4.15
CA TYR A 6 4.95 -1.51 -2.92
C TYR A 6 3.43 -1.40 -3.17
N ILE A 7 3.00 -0.37 -3.91
CA ILE A 7 1.58 -0.16 -4.22
C ILE A 7 1.03 -1.33 -5.05
N GLY A 8 1.79 -1.85 -6.02
CA GLY A 8 1.39 -3.02 -6.80
C GLY A 8 1.20 -4.28 -5.96
N LEU A 9 2.12 -4.53 -5.01
CA LEU A 9 2.03 -5.67 -4.09
C LEU A 9 0.82 -5.56 -3.15
N VAL A 10 0.60 -4.37 -2.57
CA VAL A 10 -0.57 -4.11 -1.70
C VAL A 10 -1.86 -4.23 -2.49
N SER A 11 -1.90 -3.73 -3.72
CA SER A 11 -3.10 -3.76 -4.57
C SER A 11 -3.48 -5.17 -5.00
N THR A 12 -2.50 -6.00 -5.35
CA THR A 12 -2.74 -7.41 -5.69
C THR A 12 -3.10 -8.25 -4.47
N TYR A 13 -2.54 -7.95 -3.31
CA TYR A 13 -2.89 -8.61 -2.05
C TYR A 13 -4.36 -8.40 -1.69
N PHE A 14 -4.81 -7.14 -1.66
CA PHE A 14 -6.22 -6.83 -1.38
C PHE A 14 -7.15 -7.28 -2.52
N GLY A 15 -6.69 -7.20 -3.77
CA GLY A 15 -7.42 -7.67 -4.94
C GLY A 15 -7.67 -9.18 -4.96
N TYR A 16 -6.73 -9.98 -4.44
CA TYR A 16 -6.88 -11.43 -4.33
C TYR A 16 -7.78 -11.84 -3.15
N HIS A 17 -7.82 -11.04 -2.09
CA HIS A 17 -8.61 -11.32 -0.89
C HIS A 17 -10.06 -10.83 -0.96
N ILE A 18 -10.50 -10.28 -2.09
CA ILE A 18 -11.86 -9.77 -2.24
C ILE A 18 -12.84 -10.94 -2.16
N GLN A 19 -13.76 -10.87 -1.19
CA GLN A 19 -14.88 -11.79 -1.05
C GLN A 19 -16.19 -11.01 -1.23
N GLY A 20 -17.16 -11.56 -1.96
CA GLY A 20 -18.50 -10.96 -2.10
C GLY A 20 -18.77 -10.16 -3.39
N GLY A 21 -18.02 -10.39 -4.47
CA GLY A 21 -18.32 -9.82 -5.79
C GLY A 21 -18.24 -8.29 -5.84
N ALA A 22 -19.06 -7.65 -6.68
CA ALA A 22 -18.97 -6.22 -6.98
C ALA A 22 -19.20 -5.29 -5.76
N GLU A 23 -20.03 -5.69 -4.80
CA GLU A 23 -20.30 -4.90 -3.60
C GLU A 23 -19.11 -4.93 -2.61
N GLY A 24 -18.46 -6.09 -2.49
CA GLY A 24 -17.22 -6.25 -1.72
C GLY A 24 -16.03 -5.56 -2.38
N MET A 25 -15.99 -5.50 -3.72
CA MET A 25 -14.92 -4.85 -4.49
C MET A 25 -14.80 -3.35 -4.17
N GLY A 26 -15.93 -2.64 -4.03
CA GLY A 26 -15.92 -1.21 -3.68
C GLY A 26 -15.28 -0.96 -2.31
N LYS A 27 -15.70 -1.71 -1.28
CA LYS A 27 -15.11 -1.63 0.07
C LYS A 27 -13.64 -2.04 0.08
N ALA A 28 -13.30 -3.14 -0.58
CA ALA A 28 -11.93 -3.63 -0.67
C ALA A 28 -11.01 -2.62 -1.38
N ALA A 29 -11.49 -1.98 -2.44
CA ALA A 29 -10.75 -0.93 -3.13
C ALA A 29 -10.46 0.24 -2.17
N THR A 30 -11.45 0.74 -1.44
CA THR A 30 -11.24 1.84 -0.47
C THR A 30 -10.23 1.47 0.61
N GLN A 31 -10.32 0.24 1.14
CA GLN A 31 -9.34 -0.27 2.11
C GLN A 31 -7.94 -0.36 1.50
N THR A 32 -7.82 -0.88 0.28
CA THR A 32 -6.55 -0.96 -0.46
C THR A 32 -5.88 0.40 -0.54
N VAL A 33 -6.62 1.45 -0.94
CA VAL A 33 -6.03 2.80 -1.07
C VAL A 33 -5.61 3.34 0.29
N MET A 34 -6.41 3.13 1.33
CA MET A 34 -6.07 3.57 2.68
C MET A 34 -4.78 2.91 3.19
N PHE A 35 -4.65 1.58 3.03
CA PHE A 35 -3.45 0.84 3.41
C PHE A 35 -2.24 1.23 2.55
N ALA A 36 -2.43 1.43 1.24
CA ALA A 36 -1.36 1.88 0.36
C ALA A 36 -0.85 3.27 0.76
N SER A 37 -1.74 4.23 1.06
CA SER A 37 -1.35 5.58 1.47
C SER A 37 -0.60 5.60 2.81
N VAL A 38 -1.11 4.90 3.82
CA VAL A 38 -0.43 4.79 5.14
C VAL A 38 0.91 4.07 5.00
N GLY A 39 0.96 3.03 4.18
CA GLY A 39 2.15 2.25 3.88
C GLY A 39 3.24 3.05 3.18
N VAL A 40 2.86 3.87 2.18
CA VAL A 40 3.78 4.79 1.50
C VAL A 40 4.34 5.81 2.48
N LEU A 41 3.52 6.38 3.37
CA LEU A 41 4.00 7.30 4.41
C LEU A 41 5.00 6.63 5.35
N MET A 42 4.72 5.40 5.80
CA MET A 42 5.66 4.66 6.65
C MET A 42 6.98 4.37 5.94
N LEU A 43 6.92 3.96 4.66
CA LEU A 43 8.09 3.71 3.83
C LEU A 43 8.93 4.98 3.63
N ASP A 44 8.28 6.12 3.41
CA ASP A 44 8.94 7.41 3.25
C ASP A 44 9.66 7.83 4.54
N PHE A 45 9.04 7.61 5.70
CA PHE A 45 9.67 7.85 7.00
C PHE A 45 10.88 6.94 7.25
N LEU A 46 10.75 5.65 6.93
CA LEU A 46 11.85 4.69 7.04
C LEU A 46 13.02 5.07 6.13
N LEU A 47 12.74 5.43 4.88
CA LEU A 47 13.74 5.86 3.91
C LEU A 47 14.43 7.15 4.36
N THR A 48 13.68 8.13 4.84
CA THR A 48 14.22 9.41 5.33
C THR A 48 15.12 9.21 6.53
N VAL A 49 14.67 8.43 7.53
CA VAL A 49 15.50 8.13 8.71
C VAL A 49 16.76 7.38 8.31
N LEU A 50 16.67 6.41 7.39
CA LEU A 50 17.84 5.63 6.95
C LEU A 50 18.84 6.50 6.19
N ILE A 51 18.36 7.40 5.32
CA ILE A 51 19.20 8.37 4.61
C ILE A 51 19.85 9.36 5.58
N VAL A 52 19.08 9.93 6.51
CA VAL A 52 19.56 10.93 7.48
C VAL A 52 20.49 10.31 8.53
N THR A 53 20.29 9.04 8.90
CA THR A 53 21.18 8.35 9.85
C THR A 53 22.51 7.97 9.21
N PHE A 54 22.52 7.69 7.89
CA PHE A 54 23.72 7.25 7.17
C PHE A 54 24.54 8.40 6.54
N TYR A 55 23.99 9.63 6.52
CA TYR A 55 24.64 10.84 6.04
C TYR A 55 25.12 11.71 7.21
#